data_AF-R3WG83-F1
#
_entry.id   AF-R3WG83-F1
#
_cell.length_a   1.000
_cell.length_b   1.000
_cell.length_c   1.000
_cell.angle_alpha   90.00
_cell.angle_beta   90.00
_cell.angle_gamma   90.00
#
_symmetry.space_group_name_H-M   'P 1'
#
loop_
_entity.id
_entity.type
_entity.pdbx_description
1 polymer ?
#
loop_
_entity_poly.entity_id
_entity_poly.type
_entity_poly.pdbx_seq_one_letter_code
_entity_poly.pdbx_strand_id
1 'polypeptide(L)'
;MDKQGQHLKAVTYQDIIELRDFMEKMASWQEPLAILDHFFQFRSGPINKKRIVKEYYARAQMFHAFYEDYNRLIELGDELVMEMVRAEKVGTGVEVRKMDLE
;
A
#
# COMPACT_ATOMS: atom_id res chain seq x y z
N MET A 1 37.47 19.12 11.65
CA MET A 1 36.14 18.51 11.89
C MET A 1 35.21 19.14 10.89
N ASP A 2 35.13 18.58 9.68
CA ASP A 2 34.23 19.12 8.66
C ASP A 2 33.04 18.19 8.50
N LYS A 3 31.87 18.78 8.75
CA LYS A 3 30.56 18.15 8.75
C LYS A 3 30.34 17.52 7.37
N GLN A 4 30.34 16.19 7.33
CA GLN A 4 29.75 15.42 6.24
C GLN A 4 28.26 15.77 6.21
N GLY A 5 27.91 16.79 5.43
CA GLY A 5 26.53 17.06 5.08
C GLY A 5 26.02 15.87 4.30
N GLN A 6 25.30 14.99 4.98
CA GLN A 6 24.51 13.95 4.33
C GLN A 6 23.62 14.66 3.30
N HIS A 7 23.96 14.51 2.02
CA HIS A 7 23.11 14.93 0.91
C HIS A 7 21.89 13.98 0.88
N LEU A 8 20.99 14.15 1.86
CA LEU A 8 19.64 13.61 1.82
C LEU A 8 18.92 14.33 0.69
N LYS A 9 18.90 13.75 -0.52
CA LYS A 9 18.04 14.26 -1.59
C LYS A 9 16.59 14.16 -1.12
N ALA A 10 15.87 15.28 -1.22
CA ALA A 10 14.52 15.42 -0.74
C ALA A 10 13.55 14.50 -1.52
N VAL A 11 12.69 13.79 -0.79
CA VAL A 11 11.49 13.15 -1.33
C VAL A 11 10.76 14.16 -2.21
N THR A 12 10.44 13.79 -3.46
CA THR A 12 9.81 14.73 -4.37
C THR A 12 8.35 14.95 -3.97
N TYR A 13 7.78 16.10 -4.33
CA TYR A 13 6.36 16.34 -4.12
C TYR A 13 5.48 15.28 -4.80
N GLN A 14 5.92 14.78 -5.96
CA GLN A 14 5.23 13.71 -6.68
C GLN A 14 5.19 12.41 -5.86
N ASP A 15 6.31 12.01 -5.26
CA ASP A 15 6.38 10.83 -4.38
C ASP A 15 5.41 10.95 -3.19
N ILE A 16 5.28 12.16 -2.63
CA ILE A 16 4.36 12.43 -1.51
C ILE A 16 2.90 12.30 -1.96
N ILE A 17 2.56 12.81 -3.15
CA ILE A 17 1.23 12.70 -3.72
C ILE A 17 0.88 11.24 -3.99
N GLU A 18 1.78 10.49 -4.62
CA GLU A 18 1.57 9.07 -4.94
C GLU A 18 1.41 8.23 -3.67
N LEU A 19 2.19 8.50 -2.62
CA LEU A 19 2.03 7.85 -1.33
C LEU A 19 0.68 8.19 -0.69
N ARG A 20 0.23 9.45 -0.76
CA ARG A 20 -1.08 9.86 -0.24
C ARG A 20 -2.20 9.12 -0.97
N ASP A 21 -2.17 9.10 -2.29
CA ASP A 21 -3.18 8.44 -3.11
C ASP A 21 -3.20 6.92 -2.86
N PHE A 22 -2.02 6.33 -2.62
CA PHE A 22 -1.91 4.93 -2.20
C PHE A 22 -2.56 4.68 -0.83
N MET A 23 -2.29 5.55 0.15
CA MET A 23 -2.90 5.47 1.48
C MET A 23 -4.42 5.64 1.44
N GLU A 24 -4.93 6.56 0.61
CA GLU A 24 -6.37 6.75 0.41
C GLU A 24 -7.04 5.50 -0.16
N LYS A 25 -6.42 4.83 -1.14
CA LYS A 25 -6.93 3.57 -1.69
C LYS A 25 -7.00 2.46 -0.63
N MET A 26 -5.96 2.31 0.18
CA MET A 26 -5.99 1.36 1.30
C MET A 26 -7.09 1.72 2.32
N ALA A 27 -7.24 3.00 2.65
CA ALA A 27 -8.26 3.46 3.59
C ALA A 27 -9.68 3.22 3.08
N SER A 28 -9.90 3.28 1.77
CA SER A 28 -11.22 3.05 1.16
C SER A 28 -11.79 1.65 1.46
N TRP A 29 -10.94 0.67 1.78
CA TRP A 29 -11.36 -0.67 2.18
C TRP A 29 -11.80 -0.82 3.63
N GLN A 30 -11.60 0.17 4.50
CA GLN A 30 -11.94 0.06 5.93
C GLN A 30 -13.43 -0.26 6.16
N GLU A 31 -14.33 0.46 5.50
CA GLU A 31 -15.77 0.29 5.68
C GLU A 31 -16.28 -1.04 5.08
N PRO A 32 -15.91 -1.44 3.84
CA PRO A 32 -16.22 -2.78 3.33
C PRO A 32 -15.70 -3.93 4.22
N LEU A 33 -14.48 -3.81 4.77
CA LEU A 33 -13.90 -4.82 5.66
C LEU A 33 -14.64 -4.90 7.00
N ALA A 34 -15.12 -3.79 7.56
CA ALA A 34 -15.93 -3.79 8.77
C ALA A 34 -17.26 -4.56 8.57
N ILE A 35 -17.85 -4.49 7.38
CA ILE A 35 -19.05 -5.26 7.01
C ILE A 35 -18.75 -6.76 6.98
N LEU A 36 -17.58 -7.15 6.45
CA LEU A 36 -17.13 -8.55 6.46
C LEU A 36 -16.87 -9.04 7.89
N ASP A 37 -16.16 -8.26 8.69
CA ASP A 37 -15.88 -8.59 10.10
C ASP A 37 -17.18 -8.83 10.87
N HIS A 38 -18.14 -7.91 10.80
CA HIS A 38 -19.45 -8.08 11.44
C HIS A 38 -20.22 -9.32 10.94
N PHE A 39 -20.07 -9.72 9.67
CA PHE A 39 -20.71 -10.93 9.17
C PHE A 39 -20.12 -12.21 9.78
N PHE A 40 -18.80 -12.23 9.98
CA PHE A 40 -18.06 -13.36 10.54
C PHE A 40 -17.96 -13.36 12.06
N GLN A 41 -18.25 -12.24 12.73
CA GLN A 41 -18.34 -12.16 14.18
C GLN A 41 -19.28 -13.26 14.72
N PHE A 42 -18.77 -13.97 15.73
CA PHE A 42 -19.39 -15.16 16.30
C PHE A 42 -20.88 -14.96 16.59
N ARG A 43 -21.73 -15.73 15.91
CA ARG A 43 -23.17 -15.79 16.23
C ARG A 43 -23.36 -16.76 17.38
N SER A 44 -23.29 -16.27 18.62
CA SER A 44 -23.56 -17.03 19.85
C SER A 44 -25.06 -17.32 20.09
N GLY A 45 -25.90 -17.22 19.05
CA GLY A 45 -27.34 -17.41 19.12
C GLY A 45 -27.89 -18.32 18.00
N PRO A 46 -29.22 -18.55 17.96
CA PRO A 46 -29.83 -19.42 16.98
C PRO A 46 -29.51 -18.97 15.55
N ILE A 47 -28.88 -19.89 14.80
CA ILE A 47 -28.37 -19.62 13.45
C ILE A 47 -29.54 -19.67 12.44
N ASN A 48 -29.82 -18.55 11.79
CA ASN A 48 -30.71 -18.53 10.62
C ASN A 48 -29.93 -18.92 9.36
N LYS A 49 -29.86 -20.24 9.08
CA LYS A 49 -29.13 -20.80 7.94
C LYS A 49 -29.54 -20.20 6.59
N LYS A 50 -30.86 -19.98 6.37
CA LYS A 50 -31.37 -19.39 5.11
C LYS A 50 -30.84 -17.97 4.89
N ARG A 51 -30.79 -17.16 5.96
CA ARG A 51 -30.24 -15.80 5.89
C ARG A 51 -28.74 -15.82 5.59
N ILE A 52 -28.00 -16.70 6.27
CA ILE A 52 -26.55 -16.82 6.07
C ILE A 52 -26.22 -17.22 4.63
N VAL A 53 -26.89 -18.22 4.06
CA VAL A 53 -26.65 -18.63 2.67
C VAL A 53 -26.94 -17.51 1.68
N LYS A 54 -27.99 -16.70 1.91
CA LYS A 54 -28.30 -15.53 1.08
C LYS A 54 -27.24 -14.43 1.19
N GLU A 55 -26.77 -14.14 2.39
CA GLU A 55 -25.76 -13.10 2.64
C GLU A 55 -24.36 -13.56 2.20
N TYR A 56 -24.06 -14.86 2.29
CA TYR A 56 -22.74 -15.43 2.02
C TYR A 56 -22.23 -15.09 0.63
N TYR A 57 -23.07 -15.19 -0.41
CA TYR A 57 -22.65 -14.91 -1.78
C TYR A 57 -22.13 -13.47 -1.95
N ALA A 58 -22.87 -12.49 -1.42
CA ALA A 58 -22.45 -11.08 -1.48
C ALA A 58 -21.17 -10.82 -0.67
N ARG A 59 -21.03 -11.47 0.50
CA ARG A 59 -19.84 -11.35 1.35
C ARG A 59 -18.62 -12.02 0.70
N ALA A 60 -18.79 -13.17 0.04
CA ALA A 60 -17.73 -13.84 -0.70
C ALA A 60 -17.24 -12.99 -1.88
N GLN A 61 -18.16 -12.36 -2.63
CA GLN A 61 -17.80 -11.42 -3.70
C GLN A 61 -17.03 -10.21 -3.17
N MET A 62 -17.47 -9.62 -2.05
CA MET A 62 -16.79 -8.50 -1.42
C MET A 62 -15.37 -8.88 -0.94
N PHE A 63 -15.21 -10.06 -0.33
CA PHE A 63 -13.91 -10.58 0.05
C PHE A 63 -13.00 -10.78 -1.17
N HIS A 64 -13.53 -11.35 -2.26
CA HIS A 64 -12.75 -11.58 -3.47
C HIS A 64 -12.27 -10.25 -4.09
N ALA A 65 -13.15 -9.26 -4.19
CA ALA A 65 -12.80 -7.93 -4.68
C ALA A 65 -11.71 -7.26 -3.80
N PHE A 66 -11.84 -7.36 -2.48
CA PHE A 66 -10.80 -6.90 -1.55
C PHE A 66 -9.48 -7.62 -1.79
N TYR A 67 -9.50 -8.95 -1.91
CA TYR A 67 -8.29 -9.75 -2.07
C TYR A 67 -7.55 -9.41 -3.36
N GLU A 68 -8.26 -9.26 -4.47
CA GLU A 68 -7.66 -8.87 -5.75
C GLU A 68 -7.04 -7.46 -5.67
N ASP A 69 -7.78 -6.49 -5.13
CA ASP A 69 -7.28 -5.11 -5.04
C ASP A 69 -6.14 -4.97 -4.03
N TYR A 70 -6.20 -5.68 -2.91
CA TYR A 70 -5.11 -5.72 -1.92
C TYR A 70 -3.81 -6.23 -2.53
N ASN A 71 -3.85 -7.35 -3.26
CA ASN A 71 -2.65 -7.88 -3.91
C ASN A 71 -2.07 -6.88 -4.93
N ARG A 72 -2.94 -6.26 -5.74
CA ARG A 72 -2.54 -5.21 -6.67
C ARG A 72 -1.92 -4.00 -5.96
N LEU A 73 -2.49 -3.58 -4.84
CA LEU A 73 -1.98 -2.46 -4.05
C LEU A 73 -0.62 -2.80 -3.44
N ILE A 74 -0.41 -4.01 -2.94
CA ILE A 74 0.89 -4.45 -2.44
C ILE A 74 1.97 -4.39 -3.53
N GLU A 75 1.67 -4.92 -4.73
CA GLU A 75 2.59 -4.85 -5.87
C GLU A 75 2.93 -3.40 -6.25
N LEU A 76 1.91 -2.53 -6.34
CA LEU A 76 2.10 -1.11 -6.62
C LEU A 76 2.95 -0.41 -5.54
N GLY A 77 2.71 -0.74 -4.27
CA GLY A 77 3.46 -0.19 -3.14
C GLY A 77 4.94 -0.58 -3.20
N ASP A 78 5.24 -1.84 -3.52
CA ASP A 78 6.61 -2.32 -3.69
C ASP A 78 7.30 -1.63 -4.88
N GLU A 79 6.59 -1.43 -6.00
CA GLU A 79 7.11 -0.67 -7.14
C GLU A 79 7.44 0.79 -6.79
N LEU A 80 6.54 1.48 -6.10
CA LEU A 80 6.75 2.86 -5.62
C LEU A 80 7.99 2.95 -4.72
N VAL A 81 8.14 2.02 -3.78
CA VAL A 81 9.32 1.98 -2.89
C VAL A 81 10.60 1.69 -3.68
N MET A 82 10.57 0.76 -4.64
CA MET A 82 11.73 0.46 -5.48
C MET A 82 12.18 1.67 -6.31
N GLU A 83 11.24 2.44 -6.86
CA GLU A 83 11.56 3.66 -7.61
C GLU A 83 12.17 4.74 -6.71
N MET A 84 11.64 4.93 -5.50
CA MET A 84 12.26 5.84 -4.51
C MET A 84 13.70 5.41 -4.16
N VAL A 85 13.94 4.12 -3.96
CA VAL A 85 15.30 3.57 -3.70
C VAL A 85 16.22 3.70 -4.92
N ARG A 86 15.72 3.54 -6.14
CA ARG A 86 16.51 3.75 -7.37
C ARG A 86 16.88 5.21 -7.56
N ALA A 87 15.95 6.13 -7.29
CA ALA A 87 16.20 7.56 -7.31
C ALA A 87 17.31 7.96 -6.32
N GLU A 88 17.37 7.31 -5.15
CA GLU A 88 18.45 7.45 -4.17
C GLU A 88 19.82 6.96 -4.72
N LYS A 89 19.85 5.79 -5.37
CA LYS A 89 21.09 5.19 -5.93
C LYS A 89 21.66 5.95 -7.14
N VAL A 90 20.82 6.53 -7.99
CA VAL A 90 21.28 7.33 -9.14
C VAL A 90 21.85 8.68 -8.70
N GLY A 91 21.33 9.26 -7.61
CA GLY A 91 21.89 10.47 -7.01
C GLY A 91 23.33 10.30 -6.51
N THR A 92 23.66 9.13 -5.96
CA THR A 92 24.99 8.79 -5.43
C THR A 92 25.99 8.35 -6.52
N GLY A 93 25.54 7.74 -7.61
CA GLY A 93 26.42 7.27 -8.70
C GLY A 93 26.96 8.36 -9.64
N VAL A 94 26.32 9.53 -9.71
CA VAL A 94 26.75 10.64 -10.59
C VAL A 94 27.87 11.47 -9.97
N GLU A 95 27.95 11.56 -8.64
CA GLU A 95 29.04 12.28 -7.95
C GLU A 95 30.37 11.53 -8.04
N VAL A 96 30.36 10.19 -8.01
CA VAL A 96 31.60 9.39 -8.14
C VAL A 96 32.27 9.61 -9.50
N ARG A 97 31.50 9.80 -10.58
CA ARG A 97 32.06 9.98 -11.93
C ARG A 97 32.62 11.37 -12.23
N LYS A 98 32.34 12.37 -11.37
CA LYS A 98 32.89 13.73 -11.53
C LYS A 98 34.17 13.98 -10.74
N MET A 99 34.60 13.04 -9.89
CA MET A 99 35.86 13.15 -9.15
C MET A 99 37.04 12.43 -9.84
N ASP A 100 36.80 11.71 -10.95
CA ASP A 100 37.82 10.92 -11.65
C ASP A 100 38.26 11.51 -13.01
N LEU A 101 37.93 12.78 -13.30
CA LEU A 101 38.40 13.47 -14.51
C LEU A 101 38.96 14.85 -14.15
N GLU A 102 40.29 14.84 -13.99
CA GLU A 102 41.28 15.95 -14.06
C GLU A 102 41.28 17.03 -12.97
#